data_AF-A0A430FH13-F1
#
_entry.id   AF-A0A430FH13-F1
#
_cell.length_a   1.000
_cell.length_b   1.000
_cell.length_c   1.000
_cell.angle_alpha   90.00
_cell.angle_beta   90.00
_cell.angle_gamma   90.00
#
_symmetry.space_group_name_H-M   'P 1'
#
loop_
_entity.id
_entity.type
_entity.pdbx_description
1 polymer ?
#
loop_
_entity_poly.entity_id
_entity_poly.type
_entity_poly.pdbx_seq_one_letter_code
_entity_poly.pdbx_strand_id
1 'polypeptide(L)'
;MMKSFTKVLIASATAFAMMGTLATGASAADLSDTSTLTNAMSNISTTADQSAGTTDAFDTISKALSDTKTAVNTATERLSQAKTRLEALENTPGITPELKTVIQRAEQNIDSHIAALNDANSKLDDVQQKLEKTEQAVQRAQQAIEDAKQVIGKVDSYVQDLEKIFDQIAQGGDTGHHSNQPTGTPIDVYRLYNPNAGVHHYTTSIAERDMLIHAGWNNENTAFKAAKTDATDTNLQPVYREYNPNNGQHNWTLSKGEHDHLVSLGWRNEGIAWYVDPAGQVTVYRMYNPNSGEHLYTTNVNEYVTNAGRGWNPESVAWKGLK
;
A
#
# COMPACT_ATOMS: atom_id res chain seq x y z
N MET A 1 3.42 -35.14 -7.77
CA MET A 1 2.61 -34.59 -8.88
C MET A 1 3.40 -33.74 -9.88
N MET A 2 4.34 -32.88 -9.46
CA MET A 2 5.15 -32.04 -10.38
C MET A 2 6.04 -32.80 -11.40
N LYS A 3 6.59 -33.98 -11.06
CA LYS A 3 7.43 -34.77 -11.99
C LYS A 3 6.67 -35.41 -13.15
N SER A 4 5.33 -35.46 -13.10
CA SER A 4 4.49 -36.08 -14.14
C SER A 4 4.11 -35.11 -15.26
N PHE A 5 4.04 -33.80 -14.97
CA PHE A 5 3.65 -32.78 -15.94
C PHE A 5 4.78 -32.46 -16.94
N THR A 6 6.04 -32.44 -16.48
CA THR A 6 7.22 -32.18 -17.33
C THR A 6 7.44 -33.27 -18.38
N LYS A 7 7.11 -34.53 -18.07
CA LYS A 7 7.27 -35.66 -19.01
C LYS A 7 6.23 -35.68 -20.14
N VAL A 8 5.02 -35.18 -19.87
CA VAL A 8 3.95 -35.11 -20.88
C VAL A 8 4.22 -34.01 -21.90
N LEU A 9 4.78 -32.86 -21.48
CA LEU A 9 5.14 -31.76 -22.39
C LEU A 9 6.36 -32.06 -23.29
N ILE A 10 7.34 -32.82 -22.80
CA ILE A 10 8.52 -33.21 -23.60
C ILE A 10 8.13 -34.21 -24.71
N ALA A 11 7.15 -35.09 -24.47
CA ALA A 11 6.68 -36.06 -25.46
C ALA A 11 5.91 -35.42 -26.64
N SER A 12 5.23 -34.29 -26.42
CA SER A 12 4.46 -33.57 -27.45
C SER A 12 5.32 -32.81 -28.45
N ALA A 13 6.52 -32.34 -28.07
CA ALA A 13 7.41 -31.61 -28.98
C ALA A 13 8.10 -32.52 -30.01
N THR A 14 8.33 -33.80 -29.67
CA THR A 14 9.03 -34.76 -30.55
C THR A 14 8.11 -35.34 -31.63
N ALA A 15 6.80 -35.36 -31.42
CA ALA A 15 5.83 -35.90 -32.39
C ALA A 15 5.63 -35.00 -33.63
N PHE A 16 5.89 -33.69 -33.50
CA PHE A 16 5.68 -32.71 -34.58
C PHE A 16 6.79 -32.73 -35.65
N ALA A 17 7.98 -33.24 -35.31
CA ALA A 17 9.11 -33.36 -36.25
C ALA A 17 9.02 -34.57 -37.20
N MET A 18 8.11 -35.52 -36.97
CA MET A 18 8.04 -36.78 -37.75
C MET A 18 7.06 -36.77 -38.94
N MET A 19 6.29 -35.70 -39.20
CA MET A 19 5.26 -35.70 -40.26
C MET A 19 5.56 -34.78 -41.48
N GLY A 20 6.75 -34.19 -41.56
CA GLY A 20 7.06 -33.15 -42.56
C GLY A 20 7.92 -33.59 -43.75
N THR A 21 7.50 -34.61 -44.51
CA THR A 21 8.04 -34.81 -45.88
C THR A 21 6.90 -35.17 -46.82
N LEU A 22 6.41 -34.18 -47.57
CA LEU A 22 5.94 -34.30 -48.96
C LEU A 22 5.68 -32.87 -49.51
N ALA A 23 6.10 -32.69 -50.75
CA ALA A 23 6.39 -31.41 -51.40
C ALA A 23 5.16 -30.61 -51.86
N THR A 24 5.21 -29.28 -51.77
CA THR A 24 5.38 -28.32 -52.88
C THR A 24 4.91 -26.90 -52.49
N GLY A 25 5.79 -25.91 -52.67
CA GLY A 25 5.42 -24.65 -53.32
C GLY A 25 4.69 -23.51 -52.58
N ALA A 26 4.39 -23.59 -51.27
CA ALA A 26 3.87 -22.45 -50.51
C ALA A 26 4.84 -22.10 -49.38
N SER A 27 5.30 -20.83 -49.31
CA SER A 27 6.28 -20.38 -48.33
C SER A 27 5.90 -20.83 -46.91
N ALA A 28 6.70 -21.74 -46.37
CA ALA A 28 6.63 -22.19 -45.00
C ALA A 28 7.04 -21.02 -44.10
N ALA A 29 6.08 -20.19 -43.70
CA ALA A 29 6.21 -19.49 -42.43
C ALA A 29 6.32 -20.58 -41.35
N ASP A 30 7.51 -20.67 -40.80
CA ASP A 30 8.08 -21.86 -40.19
C ASP A 30 7.25 -22.33 -38.98
N LEU A 31 6.58 -23.48 -39.11
CA LEU A 31 5.88 -24.18 -38.02
C LEU A 31 6.86 -24.96 -37.12
N SER A 32 8.14 -25.02 -37.47
CA SER A 32 9.18 -25.76 -36.72
C SER A 32 9.94 -24.91 -35.70
N ASP A 33 9.76 -23.58 -35.68
CA ASP A 33 10.38 -22.72 -34.68
C ASP A 33 9.67 -22.88 -33.32
N THR A 34 10.10 -23.88 -32.55
CA THR A 34 9.70 -24.14 -31.15
C THR A 34 10.70 -23.54 -30.16
N SER A 35 11.70 -22.79 -30.63
CA SER A 35 12.81 -22.30 -29.79
C SER A 35 12.32 -21.39 -28.67
N THR A 36 11.34 -20.54 -28.94
CA THR A 36 10.72 -19.62 -27.97
C THR A 36 9.98 -20.35 -26.85
N LEU A 37 9.22 -21.41 -27.18
CA LEU A 37 8.51 -22.22 -26.19
C LEU A 37 9.48 -23.04 -25.34
N THR A 38 10.48 -23.67 -25.98
CA THR A 38 11.51 -24.46 -25.29
C THR A 38 12.38 -23.61 -24.36
N ASN A 39 12.75 -22.40 -24.78
CA ASN A 39 13.53 -21.48 -23.96
C ASN A 39 12.72 -20.97 -22.76
N ALA A 40 11.43 -20.64 -22.94
CA ALA A 40 10.55 -20.24 -21.84
C ALA A 40 10.39 -21.36 -20.79
N MET A 41 10.22 -22.62 -21.23
CA MET A 41 10.11 -23.78 -20.35
C MET A 41 11.43 -24.10 -19.63
N SER A 42 12.57 -23.93 -20.29
CA SER A 42 13.89 -24.14 -19.67
C SER A 42 14.14 -23.12 -18.57
N ASN A 43 13.79 -21.85 -18.81
CA ASN A 43 13.97 -20.78 -17.83
C ASN A 43 13.13 -21.01 -16.56
N ILE A 44 11.89 -21.51 -16.68
CA ILE A 44 11.07 -21.88 -15.50
C ILE A 44 11.75 -22.93 -14.63
N SER A 45 12.37 -23.94 -15.24
CA SER A 45 12.98 -25.05 -14.51
C SER A 45 14.30 -24.67 -13.83
N THR A 46 15.09 -23.78 -14.42
CA THR A 46 16.40 -23.39 -13.87
C THR A 46 16.28 -22.35 -12.76
N THR A 47 15.27 -21.45 -12.84
CA THR A 47 15.16 -20.35 -11.89
C THR A 47 14.48 -20.72 -10.57
N ALA A 48 13.62 -21.74 -10.55
CA ALA A 48 13.05 -22.26 -9.30
C ALA A 48 14.11 -22.84 -8.34
N ASP A 49 15.29 -23.22 -8.87
CA ASP A 49 16.37 -23.85 -8.10
C ASP A 49 17.43 -22.84 -7.58
N GLN A 50 17.40 -21.55 -7.94
CA GLN A 50 18.53 -20.62 -7.69
C GLN A 50 18.24 -19.33 -6.90
N SER A 51 16.99 -18.99 -6.54
CA SER A 51 16.72 -17.68 -5.90
C SER A 51 16.97 -17.69 -4.39
N ALA A 52 18.17 -17.26 -3.97
CA ALA A 52 18.48 -16.83 -2.61
C ALA A 52 18.07 -15.35 -2.44
N GLY A 53 16.91 -15.10 -1.81
CA GLY A 53 16.35 -13.77 -1.58
C GLY A 53 14.89 -13.71 -2.05
N THR A 54 13.96 -13.40 -1.14
CA THR A 54 12.51 -13.53 -1.41
C THR A 54 12.00 -12.55 -2.46
N THR A 55 12.55 -11.34 -2.56
CA THR A 55 12.11 -10.34 -3.56
C THR A 55 12.56 -10.71 -4.98
N ASP A 56 13.81 -11.14 -5.15
CA ASP A 56 14.35 -11.60 -6.44
C ASP A 56 13.60 -12.85 -6.95
N ALA A 57 13.08 -13.69 -6.05
CA ALA A 57 12.29 -14.86 -6.40
C ALA A 57 10.93 -14.50 -7.01
N PHE A 58 10.19 -13.53 -6.43
CA PHE A 58 8.88 -13.11 -6.94
C PHE A 58 8.99 -12.50 -8.33
N ASP A 59 9.91 -11.56 -8.52
CA ASP A 59 10.12 -10.89 -9.80
C ASP A 59 10.47 -11.89 -10.91
N THR A 60 11.30 -12.88 -10.56
CA THR A 60 11.72 -13.86 -11.56
C THR A 60 10.61 -14.85 -11.90
N ILE A 61 9.80 -15.29 -10.93
CA ILE A 61 8.62 -16.12 -11.18
C ILE A 61 7.59 -15.36 -12.01
N SER A 62 7.33 -14.09 -11.67
CA SER A 62 6.41 -13.21 -12.42
C SER A 62 6.85 -13.04 -13.87
N LYS A 63 8.15 -12.84 -14.11
CA LYS A 63 8.71 -12.76 -15.47
C LYS A 63 8.57 -14.06 -16.23
N ALA A 64 8.95 -15.19 -15.63
CA ALA A 64 8.84 -16.50 -16.28
C ALA A 64 7.39 -16.85 -16.62
N LEU A 65 6.44 -16.48 -15.76
CA LEU A 65 5.00 -16.64 -16.00
C LEU A 65 4.53 -15.80 -17.19
N SER A 66 4.94 -14.53 -17.25
CA SER A 66 4.64 -13.62 -18.37
C SER A 66 5.22 -14.11 -19.71
N ASP A 67 6.47 -14.57 -19.71
CA ASP A 67 7.13 -15.11 -20.90
C ASP A 67 6.40 -16.37 -21.40
N THR A 68 6.00 -17.26 -20.48
CA THR A 68 5.24 -18.47 -20.81
C THR A 68 3.87 -18.15 -21.39
N LYS A 69 3.17 -17.19 -20.80
CA LYS A 69 1.87 -16.72 -21.30
C LYS A 69 1.98 -16.15 -22.71
N THR A 70 3.03 -15.37 -22.96
CA THR A 70 3.34 -14.84 -24.29
C THR A 70 3.59 -15.96 -25.31
N ALA A 71 4.35 -16.99 -24.92
CA ALA A 71 4.62 -18.13 -25.78
C ALA A 71 3.35 -18.95 -26.10
N VAL A 72 2.48 -19.17 -25.11
CA VAL A 72 1.19 -19.86 -25.30
C VAL A 72 0.28 -19.09 -26.26
N ASN A 73 0.17 -17.77 -26.10
CA ASN A 73 -0.61 -16.92 -27.00
C ASN A 73 -0.06 -16.94 -28.43
N THR A 74 1.28 -16.87 -28.57
CA THR A 74 1.95 -16.96 -29.87
C THR A 74 1.69 -18.30 -30.55
N ALA A 75 1.74 -19.41 -29.81
CA ALA A 75 1.43 -20.73 -30.34
C ALA A 75 -0.03 -20.86 -30.77
N THR A 76 -0.95 -20.29 -30.00
CA THR A 76 -2.40 -20.27 -30.30
C THR A 76 -2.67 -19.50 -31.60
N GLU A 77 -2.01 -18.36 -31.78
CA GLU A 77 -2.12 -17.54 -33.00
C GLU A 77 -1.57 -18.30 -34.23
N ARG A 78 -0.40 -18.95 -34.11
CA ARG A 78 0.19 -19.74 -35.20
C ARG A 78 -0.71 -20.90 -35.63
N LEU A 79 -1.31 -21.60 -34.67
CA LEU A 79 -2.27 -22.67 -34.95
C LEU A 79 -3.53 -22.14 -35.62
N SER A 80 -4.03 -20.98 -35.19
CA SER A 80 -5.19 -20.33 -35.80
C SER A 80 -4.91 -19.95 -37.27
N GLN A 81 -3.74 -19.37 -37.55
CA GLN A 81 -3.30 -19.06 -38.91
C GLN A 81 -3.11 -20.33 -39.76
N ALA A 82 -2.57 -21.40 -39.19
CA ALA A 82 -2.43 -22.69 -39.88
C ALA A 82 -3.80 -23.26 -40.26
N LYS A 83 -4.80 -23.14 -39.36
CA LYS A 83 -6.18 -23.54 -39.63
C LYS A 83 -6.78 -22.74 -40.80
N THR A 84 -6.65 -21.42 -40.80
CA THR A 84 -7.13 -20.58 -41.92
C THR A 84 -6.55 -21.02 -43.28
N ARG A 85 -5.28 -21.45 -43.29
CA ARG A 85 -4.63 -21.95 -44.51
C ARG A 85 -5.18 -23.31 -44.94
N LEU A 86 -5.48 -24.20 -44.00
CA LEU A 86 -6.12 -25.49 -44.28
C LEU A 86 -7.54 -25.28 -44.84
N GLU A 87 -8.31 -24.37 -44.26
CA GLU A 87 -9.65 -24.01 -44.73
C GLU A 87 -9.59 -23.46 -46.17
N ALA A 88 -8.59 -22.62 -46.48
CA ALA A 88 -8.37 -22.13 -47.84
C ALA A 88 -8.01 -23.25 -48.83
N LEU A 89 -7.18 -24.22 -48.40
CA LEU A 89 -6.86 -25.39 -49.20
C LEU A 89 -8.12 -26.23 -49.45
N GLU A 90 -8.91 -26.52 -48.42
CA GLU A 90 -10.14 -27.32 -48.52
C GLU A 90 -11.10 -26.78 -49.60
N ASN A 91 -11.15 -25.46 -49.75
CA ASN A 91 -11.99 -24.75 -50.71
C ASN A 91 -11.38 -24.61 -52.12
N THR A 92 -10.20 -25.18 -52.37
CA THR A 92 -9.52 -25.10 -53.67
C THR A 92 -10.22 -25.97 -54.72
N PRO A 93 -10.57 -25.43 -55.90
CA PRO A 93 -11.17 -26.22 -56.99
C PRO A 93 -10.29 -27.40 -57.41
N GLY A 94 -10.88 -28.59 -57.53
CA GLY A 94 -10.18 -29.79 -57.97
C GLY A 94 -9.48 -30.58 -56.85
N ILE A 95 -9.64 -30.21 -55.57
CA ILE A 95 -9.24 -31.08 -54.45
C ILE A 95 -10.00 -32.41 -54.50
N THR A 96 -9.28 -33.50 -54.22
CA THR A 96 -9.89 -34.84 -54.16
C THR A 96 -10.60 -35.08 -52.82
N PRO A 97 -11.61 -35.96 -52.77
CA PRO A 97 -12.28 -36.32 -51.51
C PRO A 97 -11.34 -36.86 -50.43
N GLU A 98 -10.29 -37.59 -50.83
CA GLU A 98 -9.28 -38.13 -49.92
C GLU A 98 -8.47 -37.01 -49.26
N LEU A 99 -8.00 -36.02 -50.05
CA LEU A 99 -7.29 -34.86 -49.52
C LEU A 99 -8.18 -34.01 -48.62
N LYS A 100 -9.45 -33.84 -48.98
CA LYS A 100 -10.44 -33.13 -48.15
C LYS A 100 -10.58 -33.77 -46.77
N THR A 101 -10.64 -35.10 -46.72
CA THR A 101 -10.73 -35.85 -45.46
C THR A 101 -9.48 -35.68 -44.59
N VAL A 102 -8.29 -35.62 -45.21
CA VAL A 102 -7.03 -35.37 -44.50
C VAL A 102 -6.98 -33.96 -43.93
N ILE A 103 -7.40 -32.95 -44.69
CA ILE A 103 -7.47 -31.55 -44.26
C ILE A 103 -8.39 -31.40 -43.05
N GLN A 104 -9.62 -31.92 -43.13
CA GLN A 104 -10.60 -31.86 -42.04
C GLN A 104 -10.09 -32.52 -40.75
N ARG A 105 -9.36 -33.64 -40.85
CA ARG A 105 -8.74 -34.27 -39.69
C ARG A 105 -7.63 -33.40 -39.09
N ALA A 106 -6.84 -32.72 -39.92
CA ALA A 106 -5.82 -31.80 -39.45
C ALA A 106 -6.44 -30.58 -38.75
N GLU A 107 -7.54 -30.03 -39.26
CA GLU A 107 -8.29 -28.94 -38.62
C GLU A 107 -8.85 -29.35 -37.26
N GLN A 108 -9.47 -30.53 -37.15
CA GLN A 108 -9.96 -31.07 -35.88
C GLN A 108 -8.83 -31.25 -34.86
N ASN A 109 -7.66 -31.71 -35.32
CA ASN A 109 -6.48 -31.80 -34.45
C ASN A 109 -6.02 -30.42 -33.99
N ILE A 110 -5.97 -29.42 -34.88
CA ILE A 110 -5.62 -28.04 -34.52
C ILE A 110 -6.61 -27.48 -33.49
N ASP A 111 -7.91 -27.68 -33.68
CA ASP A 111 -8.94 -27.23 -32.72
C ASP A 111 -8.73 -27.84 -31.34
N SER A 112 -8.40 -29.12 -31.26
CA SER A 112 -8.06 -29.78 -29.99
C SER A 112 -6.82 -29.17 -29.33
N HIS A 113 -5.81 -28.76 -30.10
CA HIS A 113 -4.59 -28.14 -29.56
C HIS A 113 -4.83 -26.70 -29.12
N ILE A 114 -5.61 -25.92 -29.86
CA ILE A 114 -6.04 -24.57 -29.47
C ILE A 114 -6.83 -24.65 -28.15
N ALA A 115 -7.76 -25.59 -28.02
CA ALA A 115 -8.50 -25.81 -26.78
C ALA A 115 -7.57 -26.11 -25.59
N ALA A 116 -6.55 -26.95 -25.79
CA ALA A 116 -5.55 -27.26 -24.75
C ALA A 116 -4.68 -26.05 -24.39
N LEU A 117 -4.28 -25.22 -25.36
CA LEU A 117 -3.52 -23.99 -25.11
C LEU A 117 -4.36 -22.96 -24.35
N ASN A 118 -5.64 -22.82 -24.69
CA ASN A 118 -6.56 -21.94 -23.98
C ASN A 118 -6.77 -22.37 -22.51
N ASP A 119 -6.92 -23.68 -22.26
CA ASP A 119 -6.98 -24.24 -20.90
C ASP A 119 -5.66 -23.99 -20.14
N ALA A 120 -4.51 -24.16 -20.79
CA ALA A 120 -3.21 -23.82 -20.19
C ALA A 120 -3.12 -22.32 -19.86
N ASN A 121 -3.59 -21.44 -20.74
CA ASN A 121 -3.61 -20.00 -20.52
C ASN A 121 -4.49 -19.62 -19.33
N SER A 122 -5.68 -20.21 -19.20
CA SER A 122 -6.55 -20.01 -18.03
C SER A 122 -5.88 -20.46 -16.72
N LYS A 123 -5.11 -21.54 -16.75
CA LYS A 123 -4.35 -21.99 -15.57
C LYS A 123 -3.20 -21.04 -15.23
N LEU A 124 -2.55 -20.45 -16.24
CA LEU A 124 -1.53 -19.41 -16.02
C LEU A 124 -2.15 -18.16 -15.38
N ASP A 125 -3.37 -17.78 -15.75
CA ASP A 125 -4.12 -16.68 -15.11
C ASP A 125 -4.40 -16.96 -13.63
N ASP A 126 -4.86 -18.18 -13.31
CA ASP A 126 -5.08 -18.60 -11.92
C ASP A 126 -3.79 -18.55 -11.08
N VAL A 127 -2.66 -18.95 -11.67
CA VAL A 127 -1.36 -18.87 -11.01
C VAL A 127 -0.93 -17.42 -10.80
N GLN A 128 -1.15 -16.55 -11.80
CA GLN A 128 -0.82 -15.13 -11.70
C GLN A 128 -1.58 -14.46 -10.55
N GLN A 129 -2.89 -14.69 -10.46
CA GLN A 129 -3.71 -14.13 -9.38
C GLN A 129 -3.28 -14.64 -7.99
N LYS A 130 -2.86 -15.91 -7.88
CA LYS A 130 -2.36 -16.47 -6.62
C LYS A 130 -1.01 -15.85 -6.24
N LEU A 131 -0.14 -15.61 -7.21
CA LEU A 131 1.15 -14.97 -7.00
C LEU A 131 0.98 -13.55 -6.48
N GLU A 132 0.12 -12.74 -7.12
CA GLU A 132 -0.21 -11.37 -6.72
C GLU A 132 -0.77 -11.31 -5.28
N LYS A 133 -1.70 -12.22 -4.93
CA LYS A 133 -2.22 -12.31 -3.56
C LYS A 133 -1.15 -12.66 -2.53
N THR A 134 -0.21 -13.52 -2.92
CA THR A 134 0.90 -13.94 -2.04
C THR A 134 1.87 -12.79 -1.82
N GLU A 135 2.21 -12.05 -2.89
CA GLU A 135 3.07 -10.87 -2.81
C GLU A 135 2.47 -9.81 -1.87
N GLN A 136 1.18 -9.50 -2.00
CA GLN A 136 0.50 -8.58 -1.09
C GLN A 136 0.52 -9.07 0.37
N ALA A 137 0.36 -10.37 0.61
CA ALA A 137 0.41 -10.93 1.95
C ALA A 137 1.82 -10.79 2.57
N VAL A 138 2.87 -11.01 1.77
CA VAL A 138 4.27 -10.82 2.18
C VAL A 138 4.54 -9.35 2.51
N GLN A 139 4.07 -8.41 1.68
CA GLN A 139 4.22 -6.97 1.93
C GLN A 139 3.53 -6.54 3.24
N ARG A 140 2.31 -7.03 3.51
CA ARG A 140 1.61 -6.77 4.78
C ARG A 140 2.37 -7.33 5.98
N ALA A 141 2.95 -8.52 5.86
CA ALA A 141 3.76 -9.11 6.93
C ALA A 141 5.04 -8.30 7.19
N GLN A 142 5.71 -7.81 6.14
CA GLN A 142 6.87 -6.93 6.26
C GLN A 142 6.53 -5.64 6.99
N GLN A 143 5.40 -5.00 6.65
CA GLN A 143 4.95 -3.80 7.33
C GLN A 143 4.66 -4.07 8.82
N ALA A 144 3.95 -5.16 9.13
CA ALA A 144 3.65 -5.52 10.52
C ALA A 144 4.93 -5.78 11.35
N ILE A 145 5.96 -6.35 10.74
CA ILE A 145 7.27 -6.53 11.38
C ILE A 145 7.93 -5.17 11.66
N GLU A 146 7.86 -4.23 10.72
CA GLU A 146 8.43 -2.90 10.91
C GLU A 146 7.71 -2.11 12.02
N ASP A 147 6.38 -2.18 12.05
CA ASP A 147 5.57 -1.59 13.12
C ASP A 147 5.94 -2.20 14.49
N ALA A 148 6.14 -3.53 14.54
CA ALA A 148 6.56 -4.22 15.76
C ALA A 148 7.94 -3.77 16.24
N LYS A 149 8.91 -3.54 15.33
CA LYS A 149 10.23 -3.00 15.69
C LYS A 149 10.14 -1.62 16.33
N GLN A 150 9.26 -0.75 15.82
CA GLN A 150 9.05 0.58 16.41
C GLN A 150 8.51 0.50 17.83
N VAL A 151 7.57 -0.43 18.08
CA VAL A 151 7.03 -0.68 19.42
C VAL A 151 8.13 -1.19 20.36
N ILE A 152 8.94 -2.16 19.91
CA ILE A 152 10.06 -2.69 20.70
C ILE A 152 11.04 -1.57 21.05
N GLY A 153 11.39 -0.69 20.11
CA GLY A 153 12.27 0.45 20.39
C GLY A 153 11.72 1.41 21.45
N LYS A 154 10.40 1.63 21.50
CA LYS A 154 9.75 2.41 22.57
C LYS A 154 9.82 1.71 23.92
N VAL A 155 9.66 0.39 23.94
CA VAL A 155 9.79 -0.42 25.16
C VAL A 155 11.23 -0.38 25.67
N ASP A 156 12.22 -0.53 24.80
CA ASP A 156 13.65 -0.46 25.17
C ASP A 156 13.98 0.89 25.81
N SER A 157 13.49 2.00 25.24
CA SER A 157 13.66 3.33 25.83
C SER A 157 13.06 3.41 27.24
N TYR A 158 11.85 2.87 27.42
CA TYR A 158 11.17 2.87 28.72
C TYR A 158 11.93 2.02 29.75
N VAL A 159 12.46 0.86 29.35
CA VAL A 159 13.27 -0.01 30.20
C VAL A 159 14.56 0.72 30.62
N GLN A 160 15.27 1.37 29.70
CA GLN A 160 16.47 2.14 30.02
C GLN A 160 16.20 3.27 31.02
N ASP A 161 15.04 3.93 30.93
CA ASP A 161 14.66 4.97 31.89
C ASP A 161 14.35 4.38 33.27
N LEU A 162 13.72 3.20 33.34
CA LEU A 162 13.52 2.48 34.60
C LEU A 162 14.83 2.02 35.23
N GLU A 163 15.79 1.52 34.43
CA GLU A 163 17.12 1.11 34.93
C GLU A 163 17.84 2.28 35.60
N LYS A 164 17.81 3.48 34.98
CA LYS A 164 18.37 4.70 35.59
C LYS A 164 17.72 5.02 36.94
N ILE A 165 16.40 4.87 37.05
CA ILE A 165 15.68 5.12 38.30
C ILE A 165 16.12 4.12 39.38
N PHE A 166 16.23 2.83 39.04
CA PHE A 166 16.69 1.81 39.99
C PHE A 166 18.12 2.10 40.49
N ASP A 167 19.03 2.48 39.60
CA ASP A 167 20.41 2.85 39.96
C ASP A 167 20.47 4.06 40.89
N GLN A 168 19.62 5.07 40.67
CA GLN A 168 19.52 6.25 41.54
C GLN A 168 19.03 5.90 42.95
N ILE A 169 18.02 5.03 43.06
CA ILE A 169 17.51 4.54 44.35
C ILE A 169 18.58 3.73 45.09
N ALA A 170 19.32 2.87 44.38
CA ALA A 170 20.37 2.03 44.97
C ALA A 170 21.55 2.84 45.54
N GLN A 171 21.81 4.04 45.02
CA GLN A 171 22.91 4.91 45.45
C GLN A 171 22.55 5.84 46.63
N GLY A 172 21.35 5.72 47.20
CA GLY A 172 20.94 6.52 48.38
C GLY A 172 20.76 8.01 48.08
N GLY A 173 20.58 8.37 46.81
CA GLY A 173 20.20 9.73 46.43
C GLY A 173 18.79 10.04 46.92
N ASP A 174 18.61 11.22 47.52
CA ASP A 174 17.29 11.82 47.72
C ASP A 174 16.58 11.79 46.36
N THR A 175 15.53 10.97 46.26
CA THR A 175 14.67 10.94 45.08
C THR A 175 13.87 12.23 45.12
N GLY A 176 14.51 13.34 44.74
CA GLY A 176 13.83 14.59 44.46
C GLY A 176 12.64 14.20 43.60
N HIS A 177 11.45 14.27 44.19
CA HIS A 177 10.22 13.80 43.58
C HIS A 177 10.01 14.63 42.32
N HIS A 178 10.53 14.18 41.18
CA HIS A 178 9.97 14.51 39.88
C HIS A 178 8.67 13.73 39.81
N SER A 179 7.66 14.31 40.45
CA SER A 179 6.29 13.87 40.34
C SER A 179 5.99 13.66 38.86
N ASN A 180 5.46 12.49 38.50
CA ASN A 180 4.80 12.26 37.22
C ASN A 180 3.46 13.03 37.15
N GLN A 181 3.45 14.23 37.72
CA GLN A 181 2.37 15.19 37.73
C GLN A 181 2.78 16.31 36.79
N PRO A 182 1.88 16.72 35.90
CA PRO A 182 2.18 17.83 35.01
C PRO A 182 2.53 19.07 35.83
N THR A 183 3.61 19.73 35.43
CA THR A 183 4.12 20.98 36.01
C THR A 183 3.50 22.20 35.32
N GLY A 184 2.96 22.01 34.11
CA GLY A 184 2.29 23.06 33.35
C GLY A 184 1.05 23.61 34.07
N THR A 185 0.93 24.94 34.14
CA THR A 185 -0.31 25.59 34.60
C THR A 185 -1.43 25.41 33.56
N PRO A 186 -2.58 24.80 33.88
CA PRO A 186 -3.65 24.56 32.91
C PRO A 186 -4.27 25.84 32.35
N ILE A 187 -4.40 25.90 31.02
CA ILE A 187 -5.16 26.92 30.28
C ILE A 187 -6.15 26.26 29.33
N ASP A 188 -7.29 26.90 29.12
CA ASP A 188 -8.33 26.37 28.24
C ASP A 188 -7.97 26.56 26.76
N VAL A 189 -8.18 25.51 25.96
CA VAL A 189 -8.25 25.59 24.50
C VAL A 189 -9.72 25.51 24.09
N TYR A 190 -10.24 26.61 23.56
CA TYR A 190 -11.61 26.72 23.07
C TYR A 190 -11.72 26.12 21.67
N ARG A 191 -12.81 25.38 21.42
CA ARG A 191 -13.19 24.88 20.10
C ARG A 191 -14.39 25.65 19.57
N LEU A 192 -14.28 26.12 18.34
CA LEU A 192 -15.35 26.86 17.67
C LEU A 192 -15.67 26.19 16.34
N TYR A 193 -16.95 26.06 16.01
CA TYR A 193 -17.41 25.49 14.76
C TYR A 193 -18.00 26.56 13.85
N ASN A 194 -17.56 26.60 12.59
CA ASN A 194 -18.14 27.44 11.56
C ASN A 194 -19.23 26.67 10.79
N PRO A 195 -20.53 26.95 11.01
CA PRO A 195 -21.60 26.23 10.31
C PRO A 195 -21.66 26.52 8.80
N ASN A 196 -21.06 27.61 8.32
CA ASN A 196 -21.07 27.98 6.91
C ASN A 196 -19.95 27.28 6.11
N ALA A 197 -18.80 27.07 6.74
CA ALA A 197 -17.63 26.43 6.12
C ALA A 197 -17.47 24.96 6.51
N GLY A 198 -18.14 24.52 7.58
CA GLY A 198 -18.04 23.16 8.09
C GLY A 198 -16.67 22.85 8.73
N VAL A 199 -15.99 23.85 9.29
CA VAL A 199 -14.64 23.72 9.87
C VAL A 199 -14.58 24.10 11.34
N HIS A 200 -13.62 23.53 12.07
CA HIS A 200 -13.32 23.89 13.46
C HIS A 200 -12.11 24.81 13.60
N HIS A 201 -12.12 25.65 14.64
CA HIS A 201 -11.00 26.49 15.07
C HIS A 201 -10.66 26.25 16.54
N TYR A 202 -9.37 26.31 16.87
CA TYR A 202 -8.86 26.06 18.22
C TYR A 202 -8.02 27.23 18.70
N THR A 203 -8.34 27.78 19.87
CA THR A 203 -7.62 28.93 20.41
C THR A 203 -7.60 28.98 21.93
N THR A 204 -6.51 29.49 22.49
CA THR A 204 -6.39 29.88 23.91
C THR A 204 -6.81 31.34 24.13
N SER A 205 -6.97 32.11 23.05
CA SER A 205 -7.31 33.52 23.10
C SER A 205 -8.82 33.71 23.28
N ILE A 206 -9.20 34.27 24.43
CA ILE A 206 -10.58 34.68 24.69
C ILE A 206 -11.05 35.72 23.67
N ALA A 207 -10.19 36.66 23.29
CA ALA A 207 -10.53 37.69 22.31
C ALA A 207 -10.78 37.11 20.91
N GLU A 208 -9.99 36.12 20.48
CA GLU A 208 -10.19 35.43 19.20
C GLU A 208 -11.49 34.62 19.22
N ARG A 209 -11.75 33.89 20.31
CA ARG A 209 -13.01 33.17 20.52
C ARG A 209 -14.21 34.12 20.42
N ASP A 210 -14.19 35.22 21.17
CA ASP A 210 -15.32 36.15 21.23
C ASP A 210 -15.54 36.86 19.88
N MET A 211 -14.45 37.17 19.15
CA MET A 211 -14.53 37.71 17.79
C MET A 211 -15.19 36.71 16.82
N LEU A 212 -14.83 35.43 16.88
CA LEU A 212 -15.41 34.39 16.03
C LEU A 212 -16.89 34.14 16.37
N ILE A 213 -17.25 34.16 17.66
CA ILE A 213 -18.65 34.11 18.10
C ILE A 213 -19.44 35.29 17.51
N HIS A 214 -18.89 36.50 17.59
CA HIS A 214 -19.52 37.68 17.01
C HIS A 214 -19.64 37.57 15.48
N ALA A 215 -18.71 36.88 14.82
CA ALA A 215 -18.74 36.55 13.41
C ALA A 215 -19.67 35.37 13.04
N GLY A 216 -20.43 34.83 14.01
CA GLY A 216 -21.44 33.80 13.79
C GLY A 216 -20.94 32.35 13.91
N TRP A 217 -19.75 32.14 14.48
CA TRP A 217 -19.26 30.79 14.79
C TRP A 217 -19.92 30.28 16.08
N ASN A 218 -20.16 28.97 16.13
CA ASN A 218 -20.70 28.32 17.32
C ASN A 218 -19.56 28.03 18.30
N ASN A 219 -19.68 28.52 19.53
CA ASN A 219 -18.76 28.14 20.60
C ASN A 219 -19.11 26.74 21.13
N GLU A 220 -18.20 25.80 21.00
CA GLU A 220 -18.35 24.43 21.51
C GLU A 220 -17.68 24.22 22.87
N ASN A 221 -17.28 25.32 23.52
CA ASN A 221 -16.61 25.38 24.82
C ASN A 221 -15.17 24.87 24.79
N THR A 222 -14.61 24.59 25.97
CA THR A 222 -13.26 24.07 26.15
C THR A 222 -13.17 22.64 25.63
N ALA A 223 -12.32 22.40 24.61
CA ALA A 223 -12.09 21.06 24.07
C ALA A 223 -11.10 20.25 24.93
N PHE A 224 -10.07 20.92 25.45
CA PHE A 224 -9.08 20.37 26.36
C PHE A 224 -8.32 21.50 27.05
N LYS A 225 -7.53 21.15 28.08
CA LYS A 225 -6.59 22.08 28.72
C LYS A 225 -5.18 21.85 28.20
N ALA A 226 -4.50 22.92 27.84
CA ALA A 226 -3.08 22.95 27.50
C ALA A 226 -2.26 23.53 28.66
N ALA A 227 -0.94 23.60 28.52
CA ALA A 227 -0.06 24.26 29.47
C ALA A 227 0.15 25.73 29.08
N LYS A 228 0.06 26.63 30.06
CA LYS A 228 0.53 28.01 29.93
C LYS A 228 2.03 28.00 29.64
N THR A 229 2.48 28.90 28.77
CA THR A 229 3.91 29.11 28.58
C THR A 229 4.57 29.47 29.91
N ASP A 230 5.66 28.77 30.22
CA ASP A 230 6.54 29.04 31.34
C ASP A 230 7.99 28.87 30.85
N ALA A 231 8.74 29.97 30.84
CA ALA A 231 10.13 29.95 30.38
C ALA A 231 11.06 29.21 31.34
N THR A 232 10.61 28.91 32.56
CA THR A 232 11.36 28.16 33.57
C THR A 232 11.06 26.66 33.51
N ASP A 233 9.98 26.25 32.84
CA ASP A 233 9.63 24.85 32.62
C ASP A 233 10.14 24.37 31.25
N THR A 234 11.34 23.78 31.26
CA THR A 234 11.98 23.25 30.05
C THR A 234 11.35 21.96 29.52
N ASN A 235 10.36 21.39 30.23
CA ASN A 235 9.71 20.14 29.82
C ASN A 235 8.51 20.37 28.89
N LEU A 236 8.02 21.61 28.81
CA LEU A 236 6.89 21.97 27.97
C LEU A 236 7.25 21.95 26.49
N GLN A 237 6.40 21.32 25.68
CA GLN A 237 6.57 21.22 24.23
C GLN A 237 5.64 22.21 23.51
N PRO A 238 6.13 22.96 22.51
CA PRO A 238 5.31 23.91 21.77
C PRO A 238 4.41 23.22 20.75
N VAL A 239 3.14 23.64 20.69
CA VAL A 239 2.26 23.35 19.56
C VAL A 239 2.27 24.55 18.62
N TYR A 240 2.74 24.34 17.40
CA TYR A 240 2.80 25.35 16.35
C TYR A 240 1.44 25.50 15.67
N ARG A 241 1.12 26.72 15.21
CA ARG A 241 -0.07 27.02 14.40
C ARG A 241 0.32 27.58 13.05
N GLU A 242 -0.27 27.01 12.00
CA GLU A 242 -0.10 27.48 10.63
C GLU A 242 -1.46 27.78 10.00
N TYR A 243 -1.54 28.87 9.24
CA TYR A 243 -2.72 29.27 8.49
C TYR A 243 -2.47 29.16 6.99
N ASN A 244 -3.37 28.48 6.28
CA ASN A 244 -3.33 28.41 4.83
C ASN A 244 -4.12 29.57 4.19
N PRO A 245 -3.45 30.57 3.59
CA PRO A 245 -4.15 31.71 3.00
C PRO A 245 -4.98 31.36 1.75
N ASN A 246 -4.76 30.18 1.15
CA ASN A 246 -5.44 29.79 -0.09
C ASN A 246 -6.83 29.19 0.15
N ASN A 247 -7.06 28.57 1.31
CA ASN A 247 -8.32 27.89 1.62
C ASN A 247 -8.86 28.16 3.03
N GLY A 248 -8.16 28.97 3.83
CA GLY A 248 -8.60 29.35 5.17
C GLY A 248 -8.40 28.30 6.26
N GLN A 249 -7.78 27.15 5.94
CA GLN A 249 -7.55 26.09 6.90
C GLN A 249 -6.44 26.45 7.89
N HIS A 250 -6.54 25.89 9.11
CA HIS A 250 -5.48 25.97 10.11
C HIS A 250 -4.94 24.58 10.41
N ASN A 251 -3.66 24.51 10.79
CA ASN A 251 -3.02 23.33 11.33
C ASN A 251 -2.47 23.63 12.73
N TRP A 252 -2.52 22.62 13.60
CA TRP A 252 -1.85 22.61 14.90
C TRP A 252 -0.98 21.36 15.04
N THR A 253 0.30 21.54 15.33
CA THR A 253 1.23 20.41 15.36
C THR A 253 2.30 20.53 16.43
N LEU A 254 2.63 19.40 17.07
CA LEU A 254 3.86 19.25 17.86
C LEU A 254 5.09 19.03 16.96
N SER A 255 4.90 18.64 15.71
CA SER A 255 5.99 18.32 14.79
C SER A 255 6.57 19.59 14.19
N LYS A 256 7.77 19.96 14.65
CA LYS A 256 8.54 21.05 14.03
C LYS A 256 8.80 20.79 12.54
N GLY A 257 8.97 19.53 12.14
CA GLY A 257 9.17 19.16 10.72
C GLY A 257 7.93 19.41 9.87
N GLU A 258 6.73 19.09 10.37
CA GLU A 258 5.46 19.40 9.68
C GLU A 258 5.25 20.92 9.57
N HIS A 259 5.50 21.65 10.66
CA HIS A 259 5.48 23.11 10.68
C HIS A 259 6.40 23.71 9.59
N ASP A 260 7.69 23.35 9.62
CA ASP A 260 8.68 23.90 8.69
C ASP A 260 8.31 23.57 7.23
N HIS A 261 7.78 22.36 7.00
CA HIS A 261 7.30 21.94 5.68
C HIS A 261 6.10 22.77 5.20
N LEU A 262 5.05 22.94 6.01
CA LEU A 262 3.88 23.74 5.63
C LEU A 262 4.24 25.20 5.37
N VAL A 263 5.11 25.78 6.18
CA VAL A 263 5.63 27.14 5.98
C VAL A 263 6.39 27.24 4.65
N SER A 264 7.23 26.25 4.32
CA SER A 264 7.92 26.19 3.01
C SER A 264 6.95 26.08 1.82
N LEU A 265 5.77 25.50 2.03
CA LEU A 265 4.69 25.41 1.05
C LEU A 265 3.82 26.68 0.98
N GLY A 266 4.19 27.73 1.72
CA GLY A 266 3.53 29.04 1.68
C GLY A 266 2.41 29.22 2.70
N TRP A 267 2.25 28.30 3.66
CA TRP A 267 1.37 28.55 4.81
C TRP A 267 1.98 29.65 5.69
N ARG A 268 1.13 30.49 6.27
CA ARG A 268 1.55 31.54 7.19
C ARG A 268 1.84 30.92 8.56
N ASN A 269 3.07 31.08 9.02
CA ASN A 269 3.45 30.81 10.40
C ASN A 269 2.73 31.80 11.35
N GLU A 270 1.89 31.29 12.25
CA GLU A 270 1.20 32.09 13.26
C GLU A 270 1.79 31.96 14.67
N GLY A 271 2.93 31.27 14.78
CA GLY A 271 3.68 31.09 16.01
C GLY A 271 3.24 29.89 16.84
N ILE A 272 3.52 29.95 18.13
CA ILE A 272 3.16 28.92 19.10
C ILE A 272 1.75 29.21 19.60
N ALA A 273 0.83 28.25 19.40
CA ALA A 273 -0.55 28.35 19.83
C ALA A 273 -0.71 28.17 21.35
N TRP A 274 0.00 27.17 21.87
CA TRP A 274 0.07 26.81 23.28
C TRP A 274 1.23 25.84 23.52
N TYR A 275 1.46 25.49 24.78
CA TYR A 275 2.38 24.44 25.17
C TYR A 275 1.62 23.21 25.69
N VAL A 276 2.26 22.06 25.66
CA VAL A 276 1.75 20.83 26.24
C VAL A 276 2.79 20.21 27.17
N ASP A 277 2.30 19.55 28.20
CA ASP A 277 3.13 18.82 29.15
C ASP A 277 3.11 17.34 28.76
N PRO A 278 4.26 16.71 28.46
CA PRO A 278 4.33 15.28 28.17
C PRO A 278 3.76 14.39 29.29
N ALA A 279 3.77 14.84 30.54
CA ALA A 279 3.14 14.18 31.69
C ALA A 279 1.62 14.43 31.81
N GLY A 280 1.03 15.14 30.84
CA GLY A 280 -0.41 15.34 30.73
C GLY A 280 -1.19 14.01 30.65
N GLN A 281 -2.41 14.03 31.17
CA GLN A 281 -3.22 12.82 31.36
C GLN A 281 -4.41 12.71 30.39
N VAL A 282 -4.75 13.80 29.69
CA VAL A 282 -5.87 13.84 28.74
C VAL A 282 -5.33 13.58 27.34
N THR A 283 -5.80 12.55 26.65
CA THR A 283 -5.34 12.28 25.27
C THR A 283 -6.10 13.15 24.29
N VAL A 284 -5.39 13.91 23.45
CA VAL A 284 -5.97 14.64 22.33
C VAL A 284 -5.63 13.88 21.04
N TYR A 285 -6.65 13.46 20.31
CA TYR A 285 -6.54 12.78 19.02
C TYR A 285 -6.59 13.77 17.87
N ARG A 286 -5.81 13.51 16.81
CA ARG A 286 -5.86 14.26 15.54
C ARG A 286 -6.48 13.39 14.44
N MET A 287 -7.29 13.99 13.59
CA MET A 287 -7.83 13.35 12.38
C MET A 287 -7.79 14.31 11.21
N TYR A 288 -7.59 13.77 10.02
CA TYR A 288 -7.60 14.53 8.77
C TYR A 288 -8.80 14.14 7.90
N ASN A 289 -9.53 15.13 7.37
CA ASN A 289 -10.58 14.92 6.40
C ASN A 289 -10.05 15.12 4.97
N PRO A 290 -9.86 14.05 4.16
CA PRO A 290 -9.33 14.17 2.81
C PRO A 290 -10.24 14.94 1.84
N ASN A 291 -11.53 15.09 2.15
CA ASN A 291 -12.48 15.79 1.28
C ASN A 291 -12.45 17.32 1.49
N SER A 292 -12.22 17.78 2.73
CA SER A 292 -12.20 19.23 3.06
C SER A 292 -10.80 19.77 3.35
N GLY A 293 -9.83 18.91 3.63
CA GLY A 293 -8.51 19.28 4.12
C GLY A 293 -8.49 19.71 5.60
N GLU A 294 -9.57 19.50 6.34
CA GLU A 294 -9.70 19.89 7.74
C GLU A 294 -8.96 18.92 8.67
N HIS A 295 -8.39 19.46 9.75
CA HIS A 295 -7.93 18.68 10.89
C HIS A 295 -8.86 18.84 12.09
N LEU A 296 -9.30 17.73 12.67
CA LEU A 296 -10.07 17.67 13.91
C LEU A 296 -9.15 17.29 15.07
N TYR A 297 -9.28 18.02 16.19
CA TYR A 297 -8.61 17.72 17.46
C TYR A 297 -9.66 17.46 18.54
N THR A 298 -9.65 16.27 19.11
CA THR A 298 -10.69 15.86 20.07
C THR A 298 -10.16 14.99 21.19
N THR A 299 -10.75 15.15 22.38
CA THR A 299 -10.59 14.23 23.51
C THR A 299 -11.68 13.16 23.54
N ASN A 300 -12.71 13.30 22.70
CA ASN A 300 -13.84 12.41 22.64
C ASN A 300 -13.56 11.22 21.71
N VAL A 301 -13.29 10.06 22.31
CA VAL A 301 -13.06 8.81 21.57
C VAL A 301 -14.23 8.45 20.66
N ASN A 302 -15.48 8.74 21.04
CA ASN A 302 -16.65 8.44 20.20
C ASN A 302 -16.68 9.31 18.93
N GLU A 303 -16.30 10.59 19.04
CA GLU A 303 -16.17 11.49 17.87
C GLU A 303 -15.06 10.99 16.93
N TYR A 304 -13.93 10.57 17.51
CA TYR A 304 -12.80 10.00 16.78
C TYR A 304 -13.18 8.74 15.99
N VAL A 305 -13.78 7.73 16.64
CA VAL A 305 -14.15 6.47 15.97
C VAL A 305 -15.31 6.64 14.99
N THR A 306 -16.25 7.54 15.28
CA THR A 306 -17.40 7.79 14.40
C THR A 306 -16.95 8.45 13.10
N ASN A 307 -16.06 9.45 13.18
CA ASN A 307 -15.55 10.13 11.99
C ASN A 307 -14.62 9.21 11.17
N ALA A 308 -13.89 8.31 11.80
CA ALA A 308 -13.12 7.29 11.10
C ALA A 308 -14.04 6.40 10.26
N GLY A 309 -15.18 5.97 10.82
CA GLY A 309 -16.22 5.24 10.08
C GLY A 309 -16.88 6.04 8.95
N ARG A 310 -16.74 7.37 8.95
CA ARG A 310 -17.23 8.30 7.91
C ARG A 310 -16.15 8.67 6.88
N GLY A 311 -14.99 7.99 6.91
CA GLY A 311 -13.92 8.19 5.94
C GLY A 311 -12.93 9.31 6.27
N TRP A 312 -12.91 9.78 7.52
CA TRP A 312 -11.80 10.61 8.01
C TRP A 312 -10.58 9.73 8.30
N ASN A 313 -9.39 10.25 8.00
CA ASN A 313 -8.14 9.57 8.25
C ASN A 313 -7.71 9.78 9.71
N PRO A 314 -7.64 8.71 10.53
CA PRO A 314 -7.09 8.81 11.88
C PRO A 314 -5.58 9.06 11.82
N GLU A 315 -5.09 10.09 12.52
CA GLU A 315 -3.66 10.43 12.60
C GLU A 315 -3.08 10.16 14.00
N SER A 316 -3.78 9.34 14.80
CA SER A 316 -3.39 8.94 16.16
C SER A 316 -3.36 10.10 17.17
N VAL A 317 -2.53 9.96 18.21
CA VAL A 317 -2.44 10.93 19.32
C VAL A 317 -1.67 12.15 18.85
N ALA A 318 -2.33 13.31 18.90
CA ALA A 318 -1.71 14.60 18.65
C ALA A 318 -0.76 14.96 19.78
N TRP A 319 -1.26 14.92 21.02
CA TRP A 319 -0.51 15.23 22.25
C TRP A 319 -1.29 14.83 23.52
N LYS A 320 -0.68 15.09 24.68
CA LYS A 320 -1.30 15.00 26.00
C LYS A 320 -1.67 16.39 26.54
N GLY A 321 -2.94 16.57 26.89
CA GLY A 321 -3.47 17.74 27.60
C GLY A 321 -3.52 17.54 29.11
N LEU A 322 -3.79 18.64 29.81
CA LEU A 322 -3.97 18.71 31.26
C LEU A 322 -5.42 18.42 31.66
N LYS A 323 -5.62 18.07 32.94
CA LYS A 323 -6.95 17.86 33.54
C LYS A 323 -7.64 19.18 33.90
#